data_AF-A0A2E7Q8J7-F1
#
_entry.id   AF-A0A2E7Q8J7-F1
#
_cell.length_a   1.000
_cell.length_b   1.000
_cell.length_c   1.000
_cell.angle_alpha   90.00
_cell.angle_beta   90.00
_cell.angle_gamma   90.00
#
_symmetry.space_group_name_H-M   'P 1'
#
loop_
_entity.id
_entity.type
_entity.pdbx_description
1 polymer ?
#
loop_
_entity_poly.entity_id
_entity_poly.type
_entity_poly.pdbx_seq_one_letter_code
_entity_poly.pdbx_strand_id
1 'polypeptide(L)' 'ADLEEILSARLAAEEDEDEEDEEEEESEKVEVVAKSSEEVQGRQKTEISCPHCFLLVEASVVADTGECSHCGAPIS' A
#
# COMPACT_ATOMS: atom_id res chain seq x y z
N ALA A 1 25.15 -7.21 -0.99
CA ALA A 1 24.25 -6.57 -0.01
C ALA A 1 23.30 -7.65 0.41
N ASP A 2 23.54 -8.21 1.58
CA ASP A 2 22.71 -9.26 2.16
C ASP A 2 21.45 -8.63 2.73
N LEU A 3 20.29 -9.20 2.37
CA LEU A 3 19.00 -8.69 2.85
C LEU A 3 18.88 -8.82 4.37
N GLU A 4 19.52 -9.82 4.97
CA GLU A 4 19.59 -9.96 6.42
C GLU A 4 20.27 -8.76 7.08
N GLU A 5 21.42 -8.33 6.58
CA GLU A 5 22.16 -7.18 7.14
C GLU A 5 21.34 -5.88 7.10
N ILE A 6 20.59 -5.65 6.02
CA ILE A 6 19.71 -4.48 5.88
C ILE A 6 18.55 -4.52 6.86
N LEU A 7 17.97 -5.70 7.07
CA LEU A 7 16.87 -5.88 8.03
C LEU A 7 17.36 -5.71 9.46
N SER A 8 18.52 -6.27 9.80
CA SER A 8 19.13 -6.11 11.13
C SER A 8 19.44 -4.66 11.45
N ALA A 9 20.00 -3.91 10.48
CA ALA A 9 20.35 -2.51 10.67
C ALA A 9 19.13 -1.60 10.91
N ARG A 10 17.95 -1.97 10.39
CA ARG A 10 16.70 -1.23 10.61
C ARG A 10 16.09 -1.53 11.97
N LEU A 11 16.02 -2.80 12.34
CA LEU A 11 15.50 -3.23 13.64
C LEU A 11 16.35 -2.67 14.79
N ALA A 12 17.68 -2.67 14.64
CA ALA A 12 18.59 -2.11 15.64
C ALA A 12 18.52 -0.57 15.74
N ALA A 13 18.09 0.11 14.67
CA ALA A 13 17.89 1.56 14.69
C ALA A 13 16.56 1.97 15.35
N GLU A 14 15.60 1.05 15.46
CA GLU A 14 14.30 1.26 16.10
C GLU A 14 14.32 0.93 17.62
N GLU A 15 15.34 0.22 18.10
CA GLU A 15 15.49 -0.21 19.52
C GLU A 15 16.22 0.79 20.42
N ASP A 16 16.68 1.94 19.91
CA ASP A 16 17.50 2.93 20.65
C ASP A 16 16.69 4.15 21.14
N GLU A 17 15.37 4.00 21.30
CA GLU A 17 14.44 5.06 21.77
C GLU A 17 13.70 4.72 23.08
N ASP A 18 14.37 4.04 24.02
CA ASP A 18 13.78 3.75 25.36
C ASP A 18 14.62 4.35 26.51
N GLU A 19 14.42 5.64 26.81
CA GLU A 19 14.58 6.21 28.18
C GLU A 19 13.46 7.23 28.48
N GLU A 20 12.40 6.73 29.13
CA GLU A 20 11.40 7.35 30.02
C GLU A 20 11.16 8.89 30.00
N ASP A 21 9.98 9.32 29.52
CA ASP A 21 9.24 10.44 30.14
C ASP A 21 7.76 10.07 30.29
N GLU A 22 7.26 10.20 31.51
CA GLU A 22 5.89 9.96 31.90
C GLU A 22 5.04 11.22 31.63
N GLU A 23 3.79 10.98 31.22
CA GLU A 23 2.66 11.92 31.22
C GLU A 23 2.47 12.84 29.99
N GLU A 24 1.34 12.57 29.33
CA GLU A 24 0.49 13.53 28.63
C GLU A 24 1.08 14.23 27.40
N GLU A 25 1.09 13.54 26.26
CA GLU A 25 0.51 14.15 25.07
C GLU A 25 -0.32 13.06 24.40
N GLU A 26 -1.64 13.23 24.53
CA GLU A 26 -2.67 12.81 23.60
C GLU A 26 -2.24 11.69 22.66
N SER A 27 -2.84 10.50 22.84
CA SER A 27 -2.99 9.58 21.71
C SER A 27 -3.49 10.43 20.55
N GLU A 28 -2.57 10.86 19.68
CA GLU A 28 -2.82 11.30 18.34
C GLU A 28 -3.28 10.00 17.70
N LYS A 29 -4.53 9.65 18.01
CA LYS A 29 -5.42 8.94 17.14
C LYS A 29 -5.28 9.75 15.90
N VAL A 30 -4.34 9.32 15.05
CA VAL A 30 -4.28 9.69 13.67
C VAL A 30 -5.69 9.36 13.25
N GLU A 31 -6.56 10.35 13.28
CA GLU A 31 -7.76 10.30 12.54
C GLU A 31 -7.20 10.19 11.15
N VAL A 32 -7.14 8.95 10.69
CA VAL A 32 -7.44 8.64 9.32
C VAL A 32 -8.80 9.29 9.14
N VAL A 33 -8.78 10.59 8.86
CA VAL A 33 -9.77 11.30 8.10
C VAL A 33 -9.64 10.60 6.76
N ALA A 34 -10.21 9.39 6.69
CA ALA A 34 -10.70 8.81 5.48
C ALA A 34 -11.63 9.90 5.00
N LYS A 35 -11.10 10.79 4.14
CA LYS A 35 -11.76 11.98 3.62
C LYS A 35 -13.17 11.53 3.33
N SER A 36 -14.07 11.97 4.21
CA SER A 36 -15.44 11.51 4.21
C SER A 36 -15.97 11.87 2.83
N SER A 37 -16.28 10.82 2.07
CA SER A 37 -17.18 10.90 0.94
C SER A 37 -16.77 11.90 -0.16
N GLU A 38 -15.54 11.83 -0.66
CA GLU A 38 -15.37 12.07 -2.10
C GLU A 38 -15.84 10.76 -2.74
N GLU A 39 -17.11 10.75 -3.14
CA GLU A 39 -17.80 9.71 -3.92
C GLU A 39 -16.90 8.50 -4.17
N VAL A 40 -17.05 7.43 -3.37
CA VAL A 40 -16.43 6.15 -3.71
C VAL A 40 -16.98 5.83 -5.09
N GLN A 41 -16.26 6.22 -6.14
CA GLN A 41 -16.67 5.98 -7.50
C GLN A 41 -16.74 4.48 -7.57
N GLY A 42 -17.97 3.98 -7.59
CA GLY A 42 -18.23 2.56 -7.66
C GLY A 42 -17.37 2.06 -8.81
N ARG A 43 -16.61 0.99 -8.54
CA ARG A 43 -15.68 0.34 -9.46
C ARG A 43 -16.14 0.54 -10.91
N GLN A 44 -15.37 1.29 -11.71
CA GLN A 44 -15.86 1.65 -13.03
C GLN A 44 -16.08 0.35 -13.81
N LYS A 45 -17.16 0.29 -14.62
CA LYS A 45 -17.56 -0.96 -15.31
C LYS A 45 -16.45 -1.53 -16.20
N THR A 46 -15.52 -0.67 -16.59
CA THR A 46 -14.36 -0.93 -17.44
C THR A 46 -13.12 -1.37 -16.66
N GLU A 47 -13.16 -1.43 -15.33
CA GLU A 47 -12.00 -1.77 -14.49
C GLU A 47 -12.09 -3.18 -13.90
N ILE A 48 -11.01 -3.96 -14.06
CA ILE A 48 -10.83 -5.29 -13.46
C ILE A 48 -9.71 -5.24 -12.41
N SER A 49 -9.72 -6.15 -11.44
CA SER A 49 -8.60 -6.23 -10.47
C SER A 49 -7.56 -7.21 -11.00
N CYS A 50 -6.30 -6.81 -10.96
CA CYS A 50 -5.18 -7.69 -11.25
C CYS A 50 -4.94 -8.66 -10.07
N PRO A 51 -4.86 -9.99 -10.31
CA PRO A 51 -4.62 -10.96 -9.24
C PRO A 51 -3.18 -10.93 -8.69
N HIS A 52 -2.25 -10.24 -9.36
CA HIS A 52 -0.84 -10.19 -8.97
C HIS A 52 -0.49 -8.99 -8.09
N CYS A 53 -1.04 -7.81 -8.39
CA CYS A 53 -0.77 -6.58 -7.64
C CYS A 53 -2.00 -5.96 -6.99
N PHE A 54 -3.19 -6.57 -7.15
CA PHE A 54 -4.47 -6.15 -6.58
C PHE A 54 -5.00 -4.78 -7.04
N LEU A 55 -4.26 -4.07 -7.88
CA LEU A 55 -4.68 -2.80 -8.46
C LEU A 55 -5.80 -3.00 -9.48
N LEU A 56 -6.65 -1.98 -9.59
CA LEU A 56 -7.65 -1.87 -10.65
C LEU A 56 -6.95 -1.43 -11.94
N VAL A 57 -7.30 -2.08 -13.05
CA VAL A 57 -6.76 -1.80 -14.38
C VAL A 57 -7.88 -1.78 -15.40
N GLU A 58 -7.70 -1.00 -16.47
CA GLU A 58 -8.67 -0.95 -17.57
C GLU A 58 -8.71 -2.26 -18.36
N ALA A 59 -9.90 -2.82 -18.51
CA ALA A 59 -10.16 -4.06 -19.23
C ALA A 59 -9.78 -3.96 -20.72
N SER A 60 -9.88 -2.78 -21.34
CA SER A 60 -9.45 -2.52 -22.71
C SER A 60 -7.95 -2.77 -22.88
N VAL A 61 -7.14 -2.16 -22.01
CA VAL A 61 -5.67 -2.31 -22.01
C VAL A 61 -5.27 -3.76 -21.81
N VAL A 62 -5.96 -4.47 -20.91
CA VAL A 62 -5.73 -5.89 -20.66
C VAL A 62 -6.17 -6.75 -21.84
N ALA A 63 -7.26 -6.40 -22.53
CA ALA A 63 -7.71 -7.14 -23.71
C ALA A 63 -6.75 -6.99 -24.90
N ASP A 64 -6.11 -5.84 -25.06
CA ASP A 64 -5.13 -5.58 -26.13
C ASP A 64 -3.76 -6.23 -25.86
N THR A 65 -3.29 -6.17 -24.61
CA THR A 65 -1.93 -6.60 -24.24
C THR A 65 -1.86 -7.98 -23.58
N GLY A 66 -2.95 -8.42 -22.94
CA GLY A 66 -2.97 -9.60 -22.07
C GLY A 66 -2.26 -9.42 -20.74
N GLU A 67 -1.76 -8.22 -20.43
CA GLU A 67 -0.84 -7.96 -19.32
C GLU A 67 -1.33 -6.79 -18.45
N CYS A 68 -1.00 -6.83 -17.16
CA CYS A 68 -1.27 -5.74 -16.25
C CYS A 68 -0.35 -4.54 -16.55
N SER A 69 -0.91 -3.36 -16.78
CA SER A 69 -0.16 -2.11 -17.00
C SER A 69 0.75 -1.68 -15.84
N HIS A 70 0.52 -2.21 -14.62
CA HIS A 70 1.30 -1.84 -13.43
C HIS A 70 2.43 -2.81 -13.10
N CYS A 71 2.19 -4.12 -13.24
CA CYS A 71 3.16 -5.14 -12.83
C CYS A 71 3.66 -6.02 -13.97
N GLY A 72 3.12 -5.85 -15.19
CA GLY A 72 3.47 -6.65 -16.36
C GLY A 72 3.05 -8.12 -16.27
N ALA A 73 2.37 -8.53 -15.20
CA ALA A 73 1.92 -9.90 -15.05
C ALA A 73 0.74 -10.18 -16.00
N PRO A 74 0.67 -11.38 -16.59
CA PRO A 74 -0.44 -11.76 -17.44
C PRO A 74 -1.75 -11.75 -16.65
N ILE A 75 -2.81 -11.21 -17.25
CA ILE A 75 -4.16 -11.28 -16.69
C ILE A 75 -4.95 -12.29 -17.52
N SER A 76 -5.02 -13.51 -17.00
CA SER A 76 -5.70 -14.68 -17.59
C SER A 76 -7.17 -14.77 -17.23
#